data_AF-A0A290XF50-F1
#
_entry.id   AF-A0A290XF50-F1
#
_cell.length_a   1.000
_cell.length_b   1.000
_cell.length_c   1.000
_cell.angle_alpha   90.00
_cell.angle_beta   90.00
_cell.angle_gamma   90.00
#
_symmetry.space_group_name_H-M   'P 1'
#
loop_
_entity.id
_entity.type
_entity.pdbx_description
1 polymer ?
#
loop_
_entity_poly.entity_id
_entity_poly.type
_entity_poly.pdbx_seq_one_letter_code
_entity_poly.pdbx_strand_id
1 'polypeptide(L)' 'MEPTVKSNYSVFEKTADGQFIWIREVLGALTRRDQHWELLTKDGVIHGTLEGDPGSVHVFTDEAGLEYRIT' A
#
# COMPACT_ATOMS: atom_id res chain seq x y z
N MET A 1 22.51 -2.85 -5.20
CA MET A 1 21.12 -2.44 -4.88
C MET A 1 20.24 -3.58 -5.33
N GLU A 2 19.64 -4.31 -4.40
CA GLU A 2 18.64 -5.33 -4.74
C GLU A 2 17.46 -4.63 -5.43
N PRO A 3 16.88 -5.20 -6.50
CA PRO A 3 15.73 -4.59 -7.15
C PRO A 3 14.56 -4.61 -6.17
N THR A 4 14.13 -3.44 -5.71
CA THR A 4 12.85 -3.33 -5.00
C THR A 4 11.76 -3.66 -6.01
N VAL A 5 11.12 -4.82 -5.83
CA VAL A 5 10.04 -5.27 -6.71
C VAL A 5 8.92 -4.24 -6.60
N LYS A 6 8.57 -3.65 -7.75
CA LYS A 6 7.45 -2.71 -7.84
C LYS A 6 6.19 -3.47 -8.22
N SER A 7 5.10 -3.19 -7.52
CA SER A 7 3.79 -3.78 -7.75
C SER A 7 2.78 -2.67 -8.01
N ASN A 8 1.75 -2.98 -8.81
CA ASN A 8 0.60 -2.11 -8.94
C ASN A 8 -0.35 -2.35 -7.77
N TYR A 9 -0.91 -1.25 -7.27
CA TYR A 9 -1.85 -1.24 -6.17
C TYR A 9 -3.11 -0.52 -6.59
N SER A 10 -4.25 -1.16 -6.39
CA SER A 10 -5.54 -0.49 -6.40
C SER A 10 -5.77 0.16 -5.04
N VAL A 11 -6.01 1.46 -5.03
CA VAL A 11 -6.23 2.26 -3.83
C VAL A 11 -7.72 2.39 -3.56
N PHE A 12 -8.13 2.10 -2.35
CA PHE A 12 -9.50 2.17 -1.89
C PHE A 12 -9.64 3.10 -0.70
N GLU A 13 -10.70 3.89 -0.68
CA GLU A 13 -11.12 4.64 0.50
C GLU A 13 -12.26 3.89 1.20
N LYS A 14 -12.18 3.82 2.53
CA LYS A 14 -13.26 3.26 3.35
C LYS A 14 -14.24 4.37 3.73
N THR A 15 -15.46 4.26 3.21
CA THR A 15 -16.56 5.17 3.54
C THR A 15 -17.06 4.97 4.98
N ALA A 16 -17.82 5.94 5.49
CA ALA A 16 -18.43 5.88 6.83
C ALA A 16 -19.34 4.64 7.01
N ASP A 17 -19.98 4.17 5.94
CA ASP A 17 -20.82 2.97 5.92
C ASP A 17 -20.01 1.66 5.83
N GLY A 18 -18.68 1.75 5.86
CA GLY A 18 -17.76 0.62 5.82
C GLY A 18 -17.50 0.04 4.43
N GLN A 19 -18.05 0.65 3.38
CA GLN A 19 -17.80 0.24 1.99
C GLN A 19 -16.45 0.77 1.49
N PHE A 20 -15.80 -0.02 0.63
CA PHE A 20 -14.55 0.37 -0.03
C PHE A 20 -14.83 0.86 -1.44
N ILE A 21 -14.45 2.11 -1.72
CA ILE A 21 -14.57 2.72 -3.05
C ILE A 21 -13.19 2.77 -3.69
N TRP A 22 -13.07 2.24 -4.90
CA TRP A 22 -11.84 2.36 -5.68
C TRP A 22 -11.61 3.81 -6.09
N ILE A 23 -10.40 4.33 -5.85
CA ILE A 23 -10.04 5.73 -6.10
C ILE A 23 -9.08 5.85 -7.28
N ARG A 24 -8.02 5.02 -7.31
CA ARG A 24 -6.97 5.07 -8.34
C ARG A 24 -6.07 3.83 -8.30
N GLU A 25 -5.21 3.69 -9.31
CA GLU A 25 -4.07 2.77 -9.27
C GLU A 25 -2.77 3.54 -8.98
N VAL A 26 -1.85 2.91 -8.24
CA VAL A 26 -0.51 3.43 -7.99
C VAL A 26 0.54 2.34 -8.13
N LEU A 27 1.67 2.67 -8.77
CA LEU A 27 2.84 1.82 -8.80
C LEU A 27 3.71 2.13 -7.58
N GLY A 28 4.02 1.13 -6.76
CA GLY A 28 4.80 1.32 -5.55
C GLY A 28 5.68 0.12 -5.22
N ALA A 29 6.58 0.32 -4.26
CA ALA A 29 7.44 -0.73 -3.75
C ALA A 29 7.36 -0.75 -2.22
N LEU A 30 7.08 -1.91 -1.63
CA LEU A 30 7.04 -2.06 -0.19
C LEU A 30 8.44 -2.21 0.38
N THR A 31 8.70 -1.50 1.48
CA THR A 31 9.89 -1.69 2.29
C THR A 31 9.52 -1.61 3.76
N ARG A 32 10.32 -2.24 4.61
CA ARG A 32 10.15 -2.19 6.06
C ARG A 32 11.31 -1.41 6.66
N ARG A 33 11.03 -0.33 7.39
CA ARG A 33 12.01 0.49 8.10
C ARG A 33 11.57 0.75 9.52
N ASP A 34 12.49 0.61 10.47
CA ASP A 34 12.29 0.95 11.89
C ASP A 34 10.94 0.46 12.46
N GLN A 35 10.56 -0.77 12.09
CA GLN A 35 9.31 -1.47 12.45
C GLN A 35 8.03 -1.04 11.72
N HIS A 36 8.06 0.00 10.90
CA HIS A 36 6.94 0.43 10.05
C HIS A 36 7.08 -0.11 8.61
N TRP A 37 5.93 -0.28 7.95
CA TRP A 37 5.92 -0.51 6.50
C TRP A 37 5.82 0.83 5.78
N GLU A 38 6.56 0.94 4.69
CA GLU A 38 6.59 2.08 3.81
C GLU A 38 6.25 1.64 2.39
N LEU A 39 5.35 2.36 1.74
CA LEU A 39 5.08 2.24 0.31
C LEU A 39 5.78 3.38 -0.42
N LEU A 40 6.84 3.03 -1.15
CA LEU A 40 7.61 3.96 -1.97
C LEU A 40 6.91 4.14 -3.32
N THR A 41 6.32 5.30 -3.54
CA THR A 41 5.66 5.67 -4.80
C THR A 41 6.48 6.73 -5.55
N LYS A 42 6.08 7.08 -6.77
CA LYS A 42 6.68 8.21 -7.51
C LYS A 42 6.43 9.57 -6.82
N ASP A 43 5.34 9.68 -6.06
CA ASP A 43 4.88 10.92 -5.46
C ASP A 43 5.45 11.12 -4.05
N GLY A 44 6.02 10.06 -3.46
CA GLY A 44 6.64 10.10 -2.15
C GLY A 44 6.60 8.76 -1.41
N VAL A 45 6.98 8.82 -0.13
CA VAL A 45 6.91 7.70 0.81
C VAL A 45 5.61 7.80 1.58
N ILE A 46 4.87 6.69 1.63
CA ILE A 46 3.63 6.58 2.41
C ILE A 46 3.90 5.61 3.55
N HIS A 47 3.64 6.04 4.78
CA HIS A 47 3.81 5.21 5.98
C HIS A 47 2.51 4.49 6.31
N GLY A 48 2.62 3.25 6.81
CA GLY A 48 1.45 2.46 7.11
C GLY A 48 1.78 1.09 7.70
N THR A 49 0.75 0.24 7.69
CA THR A 49 0.81 -1.15 8.12
C THR A 49 0.57 -2.08 6.94
N LEU A 50 1.13 -3.28 7.01
CA LEU A 50 0.93 -4.32 6.01
C LEU A 50 0.24 -5.51 6.64
N GLU A 51 -0.82 -5.98 6.00
CA GLU A 51 -1.49 -7.24 6.28
C GLU A 51 -1.24 -8.21 5.13
N GLY A 52 -0.76 -9.42 5.44
CA GLY A 52 -0.40 -10.43 4.42
C GLY A 52 1.10 -10.46 4.10
N ASP A 53 1.44 -11.15 3.01
CA ASP A 53 2.82 -11.36 2.58
C ASP A 53 3.24 -10.33 1.53
N PRO A 54 4.32 -9.56 1.74
CA PRO A 54 4.75 -8.50 0.82
C PRO A 54 5.18 -9.01 -0.56
N GLY A 55 5.54 -10.29 -0.69
CA GLY A 55 5.88 -10.92 -1.97
C GLY A 55 4.69 -11.59 -2.68
N SER A 56 3.50 -11.56 -2.07
CA SER A 56 2.28 -12.21 -2.55
C SER A 56 1.07 -11.30 -2.30
N VAL A 57 -0.11 -11.87 -2.05
CA VAL A 57 -1.33 -11.12 -1.73
C VAL A 57 -1.20 -10.42 -0.38
N HIS A 58 -1.35 -9.10 -0.39
CA HIS A 58 -1.33 -8.26 0.80
C HIS A 58 -2.18 -6.99 0.63
N VAL A 59 -2.48 -6.35 1.76
CA VAL A 59 -3.12 -5.05 1.86
C VAL A 59 -2.21 -4.14 2.68
N PHE A 60 -1.79 -3.04 2.08
CA PHE A 60 -1.10 -1.97 2.81
C PHE A 60 -2.13 -0.90 3.18
N THR A 61 -2.14 -0.46 4.44
CA THR A 61 -3.08 0.55 4.94
C THR A 61 -2.28 1.74 5.44
N ASP A 62 -2.52 2.92 4.89
CA ASP A 62 -1.82 4.14 5.30
C ASP A 62 -2.44 4.79 6.56
N GLU A 63 -1.77 5.80 7.10
CA GLU A 63 -2.21 6.51 8.30
C GLU A 63 -3.53 7.29 8.11
N ALA A 64 -3.94 7.56 6.86
CA ALA A 64 -5.22 8.16 6.54
C ALA A 64 -6.35 7.12 6.43
N GLY A 65 -6.01 5.82 6.48
CA GLY A 65 -6.95 4.71 6.38
C GLY A 65 -7.26 4.29 4.94
N LEU A 66 -6.48 4.72 3.95
CA LEU A 66 -6.60 4.21 2.58
C LEU A 66 -5.96 2.81 2.48
N GLU A 67 -6.62 1.92 1.76
CA GLU A 67 -6.12 0.57 1.51
C GLU A 67 -5.53 0.45 0.10
N TYR A 68 -4.32 -0.09 0.02
CA TYR A 68 -3.56 -0.33 -1.18
C TYR A 68 -3.47 -1.84 -1.35
N ARG A 69 -4.28 -2.38 -2.27
CA ARG A 69 -4.40 -3.83 -2.51
C ARG A 69 -3.63 -4.21 -3.76
N ILE A 70 -2.73 -5.18 -3.64
CA ILE A 70 -1.93 -5.65 -4.79
C ILE A 70 -2.83 -6.25 -5.88
N THR A 71 -2.53 -5.92 -7.14
CA THR A 71 -3.22 -6.44 -8.34
C THR A 71 -2.37 -7.45 -9.08
#